data_AF-A0A702LGZ3-F1
#
_entry.id   AF-A0A702LGZ3-F1
#
_cell.length_a   1.000
_cell.length_b   1.000
_cell.length_c   1.000
_cell.angle_alpha   90.00
_cell.angle_beta   90.00
_cell.angle_gamma   90.00
#
_symmetry.space_group_name_H-M   'P 1'
#
loop_
_entity.id
_entity.type
_entity.pdbx_description
1 polymer ?
#
loop_
_entity_poly.entity_id
_entity_poly.type
_entity_poly.pdbx_seq_one_letter_code
_entity_poly.pdbx_strand_id
1 'polypeptide(L)'
;MMPGKLNSGEQDFIDKMRLSQIADIEGTAPTRVRFAWEEQADGHMMPTGYHTDANGGWDQVPVRNMVLNSQTGNYEFTTEGIKPITIYWNPAKLDFEFKNNTGNQEPLNLPPTITVTPIPEETGGYIETYPADEKNFSDYILILPIPDIPPIYIYFSKPDVNFLEVDLYENFKGRSRQQKYQVDHIPSAAAVKANLKENNPDLTTSELNEKVGRVASIAVPRNTHLYDSETYGGRNNEGQIAKDAKDLRAAADSNFNAIIPSLKNEGATSEQIENARKRIHKLNEE
;
A
#
# COMPACT_ATOMS: atom_id res chain seq x y z
N MET A 1 45.98 6.23 -9.82
CA MET A 1 44.81 7.03 -10.22
C MET A 1 43.90 7.08 -9.00
N MET A 2 43.65 8.25 -8.42
CA MET A 2 42.69 8.36 -7.31
C MET A 2 41.30 7.99 -7.84
N PRO A 3 40.52 7.14 -7.14
CA PRO A 3 39.12 6.92 -7.52
C PRO A 3 38.41 8.27 -7.43
N GLY A 4 37.81 8.70 -8.55
CA GLY A 4 36.98 9.91 -8.57
C GLY A 4 35.86 9.76 -7.54
N LYS A 5 35.61 10.82 -6.77
CA LYS A 5 34.40 10.89 -5.93
C LYS A 5 33.21 10.78 -6.87
N LEU A 6 32.32 9.83 -6.60
CA LEU A 6 30.98 9.80 -7.18
C LEU A 6 30.37 11.21 -7.07
N ASN A 7 29.83 11.72 -8.18
CA ASN A 7 29.06 12.97 -8.29
C ASN A 7 29.82 14.30 -8.14
N SER A 8 31.10 14.33 -8.51
CA SER A 8 31.87 15.58 -8.60
C SER A 8 31.30 16.52 -9.67
N GLY A 9 30.48 17.50 -9.27
CA GLY A 9 29.99 18.58 -10.12
C GLY A 9 28.47 18.65 -10.28
N GLU A 10 27.74 17.64 -9.79
CA GLU A 10 26.28 17.70 -9.64
C GLU A 10 25.94 18.18 -8.23
N GLN A 11 24.96 19.08 -8.10
CA GLN A 11 24.42 19.43 -6.79
C GLN A 11 23.51 18.28 -6.34
N ASP A 12 24.15 17.22 -5.86
CA ASP A 12 23.58 15.93 -5.43
C ASP A 12 22.49 16.03 -4.36
N PHE A 13 22.39 17.19 -3.70
CA PHE A 13 21.49 17.43 -2.59
C PHE A 13 20.63 18.66 -2.88
N ILE A 14 19.32 18.46 -2.90
CA ILE A 14 18.36 19.57 -2.82
C ILE A 14 18.51 20.15 -1.41
N ASP A 15 18.97 21.41 -1.33
CA ASP A 15 19.14 22.06 -0.04
C ASP A 15 17.80 22.31 0.65
N LYS A 16 17.86 22.55 1.97
CA LYS A 16 16.69 22.81 2.79
C LYS A 16 15.88 24.02 2.31
N MET A 17 16.53 25.05 1.80
CA MET A 17 15.85 26.26 1.33
C MET A 17 14.94 25.94 0.15
N ARG A 18 15.45 25.17 -0.82
CA ARG A 18 14.66 24.70 -1.96
C ARG A 18 13.56 23.74 -1.53
N LEU A 19 13.83 22.81 -0.62
CA LEU A 19 12.78 21.94 -0.08
C LEU A 19 11.69 22.71 0.67
N SER A 20 12.04 23.79 1.37
CA SER A 20 11.06 24.66 2.04
C SER A 20 10.14 25.34 1.03
N GLN A 21 10.69 25.86 -0.07
CA GLN A 21 9.90 26.45 -1.17
C GLN A 21 8.97 25.43 -1.83
N ILE A 22 9.42 24.18 -1.99
CA ILE A 22 8.58 23.09 -2.50
C ILE A 22 7.47 22.77 -1.50
N ALA A 23 7.78 22.73 -0.20
CA ALA A 23 6.80 22.48 0.86
C ALA A 23 5.72 23.57 0.93
N ASP A 24 6.08 24.84 0.70
CA ASP A 24 5.16 25.98 0.72
C ASP A 24 4.08 25.90 -0.37
N ILE A 25 4.36 25.18 -1.46
CA ILE A 25 3.42 24.93 -2.56
C ILE A 25 2.91 23.48 -2.58
N GLU A 26 3.16 22.72 -1.50
CA GLU A 26 2.78 21.30 -1.38
C GLU A 26 3.27 20.42 -2.55
N GLY A 27 4.45 20.75 -3.10
CA GLY A 27 5.04 20.06 -4.24
C GLY A 27 5.74 18.74 -3.89
N THR A 28 6.51 18.24 -4.85
CA THR A 28 7.32 17.02 -4.73
C THR A 28 8.79 17.29 -5.03
N ALA A 29 9.67 16.43 -4.55
CA ALA A 29 11.10 16.46 -4.82
C ALA A 29 11.61 15.08 -5.25
N PRO A 30 12.55 14.99 -6.21
CA PRO A 30 13.14 13.72 -6.63
C PRO A 30 14.06 13.14 -5.55
N THR A 31 14.05 11.81 -5.42
CA THR A 31 15.02 11.02 -4.66
C THR A 31 15.49 9.82 -5.49
N ARG A 32 16.73 9.36 -5.27
CA ARG A 32 17.30 8.14 -5.89
C ARG A 32 16.87 6.85 -5.18
N VAL A 33 16.36 6.96 -3.95
CA VAL A 33 15.89 5.83 -3.14
C VAL A 33 14.61 6.19 -2.41
N ARG A 34 13.63 5.30 -2.45
CA ARG A 34 12.39 5.36 -1.64
C ARG A 34 12.17 4.06 -0.88
N PHE A 35 11.41 4.14 0.21
CA PHE A 35 11.17 3.00 1.10
C PHE A 35 9.68 2.69 1.21
N ALA A 36 9.36 1.41 1.24
CA ALA A 36 8.01 0.92 1.49
C ALA A 36 8.04 -0.27 2.45
N TRP A 37 6.91 -0.54 3.10
CA TRP A 37 6.70 -1.77 3.84
C TRP A 37 6.17 -2.84 2.91
N GLU A 38 6.86 -3.97 2.83
CA GLU A 38 6.53 -5.09 1.95
C GLU A 38 6.23 -6.34 2.76
N GLU A 39 5.13 -7.01 2.42
CA GLU A 39 4.75 -8.29 3.02
C GLU A 39 5.67 -9.38 2.48
N GLN A 40 6.40 -10.04 3.39
CA GLN A 40 7.23 -11.19 3.06
C GLN A 40 6.37 -12.44 2.88
N ALA A 41 6.94 -13.51 2.31
CA ALA A 41 6.22 -14.76 2.06
C ALA A 41 5.62 -15.41 3.33
N ASP A 42 6.16 -15.11 4.51
CA ASP A 42 5.68 -15.57 5.82
C ASP A 42 4.63 -14.64 6.46
N GLY A 43 4.27 -13.53 5.78
CA GLY A 43 3.27 -12.57 6.22
C GLY A 43 3.80 -11.45 7.14
N HIS A 44 5.10 -11.40 7.43
CA HIS A 44 5.70 -10.29 8.17
C HIS A 44 5.98 -9.10 7.24
N MET A 45 5.76 -7.89 7.74
CA MET A 45 6.08 -6.66 7.00
C MET A 45 7.55 -6.31 7.20
N MET A 46 8.28 -6.08 6.11
CA MET A 46 9.69 -5.66 6.14
C MET A 46 9.89 -4.33 5.40
N PRO A 47 10.68 -3.40 5.97
CA PRO A 47 11.06 -2.19 5.24
C PRO A 47 11.98 -2.58 4.08
N THR A 48 11.64 -2.13 2.88
CA THR A 48 12.39 -2.41 1.65
C THR A 48 12.68 -1.11 0.92
N GLY A 49 13.95 -0.91 0.56
CA GLY A 49 14.37 0.23 -0.26
C GLY A 49 14.28 -0.09 -1.74
N TYR A 50 14.00 0.92 -2.54
CA TYR A 50 13.90 0.84 -3.99
C TYR A 50 14.71 1.95 -4.64
N HIS A 51 15.54 1.62 -5.62
CA HIS A 51 16.09 2.63 -6.51
C HIS A 51 14.98 3.24 -7.37
N THR A 52 15.02 4.55 -7.59
CA THR A 52 13.98 5.29 -8.31
C THR A 52 14.58 6.24 -9.34
N ASP A 53 13.92 6.38 -10.50
CA ASP A 53 14.32 7.32 -11.55
C ASP A 53 13.20 8.23 -12.03
N ALA A 54 13.61 9.27 -12.76
CA ALA A 54 12.71 10.22 -13.38
C ALA A 54 11.96 9.64 -14.59
N ASN A 55 12.48 8.57 -15.24
CA ASN A 55 11.84 7.99 -16.42
C ASN A 55 10.58 7.18 -16.03
N GLY A 56 10.61 6.51 -14.88
CA GLY A 56 9.45 5.82 -14.30
C GLY A 56 8.49 6.76 -13.57
N GLY A 57 8.91 8.00 -13.28
CA GLY A 57 8.10 8.98 -12.53
C GLY A 57 7.94 8.64 -11.04
N TRP A 58 8.70 7.65 -10.54
CA TRP A 58 8.60 7.14 -9.16
C TRP A 58 9.60 7.78 -8.22
N ASP A 59 10.45 8.68 -8.71
CA ASP A 59 11.43 9.42 -7.91
C ASP A 59 10.81 10.54 -7.08
N GLN A 60 9.56 10.95 -7.36
CA GLN A 60 8.93 12.09 -6.71
C GLN A 60 8.36 11.75 -5.32
N VAL A 61 8.88 12.41 -4.29
CA VAL A 61 8.38 12.34 -2.90
C VAL A 61 7.70 13.66 -2.53
N PRO A 62 6.47 13.63 -1.98
CA PRO A 62 5.81 14.82 -1.46
C PRO A 62 6.63 15.51 -0.36
N VAL A 63 6.77 16.83 -0.47
CA VAL A 63 7.46 17.65 0.55
C VAL A 63 6.43 18.48 1.30
N ARG A 64 6.44 18.44 2.63
CA ARG A 64 5.41 19.07 3.47
C ARG A 64 6.00 19.80 4.66
N ASN A 65 5.37 20.91 5.02
CA ASN A 65 5.71 21.65 6.23
C ASN A 65 5.04 21.00 7.45
N MET A 66 5.77 20.89 8.56
CA MET A 66 5.16 20.69 9.87
C MET A 66 4.81 22.04 10.49
N VAL A 67 3.62 22.14 11.07
CA VAL A 67 3.09 23.40 11.61
C VAL A 67 3.10 23.37 13.13
N LEU A 68 3.61 24.44 13.76
CA LEU A 68 3.59 24.55 15.22
C LEU A 68 2.14 24.73 15.71
N ASN A 69 1.66 23.77 16.48
CA ASN A 69 0.44 23.90 17.26
C ASN A 69 0.78 24.57 18.61
N SER A 70 0.35 25.82 18.77
CA SER A 70 0.63 26.60 19.99
C SER A 70 -0.05 26.07 21.25
N GLN A 71 -1.11 25.26 21.13
CA GLN A 71 -1.82 24.69 22.28
C GLN A 71 -1.10 23.47 22.85
N THR A 72 -0.59 22.61 21.98
CA THR A 72 0.13 21.38 22.36
C THR A 72 1.63 21.63 22.51
N GLY A 73 2.13 22.67 21.85
CA GLY A 73 3.54 22.96 21.68
C GLY A 73 4.24 21.96 20.75
N ASN A 74 3.51 21.18 19.95
CA ASN A 74 4.09 20.22 19.00
C ASN A 74 4.06 20.78 17.58
N TYR A 75 5.03 20.39 16.77
CA TYR A 75 4.91 20.50 15.32
C TYR A 75 4.06 19.33 14.82
N GLU A 76 3.10 19.63 13.98
CA GLU A 76 2.08 18.69 13.54
C GLU A 76 2.02 18.64 12.01
N PHE A 77 1.87 17.44 11.46
CA PHE A 77 1.60 17.21 10.05
C PHE A 77 0.59 16.07 9.91
N THR A 78 -0.42 16.23 9.06
CA THR A 78 -1.44 15.23 8.79
C THR A 78 -1.36 14.83 7.32
N THR A 79 -1.17 13.54 7.03
CA THR A 79 -1.13 13.03 5.66
C THR A 79 -2.44 13.24 4.94
N GLU A 80 -2.41 13.34 3.62
CA GLU A 80 -3.59 13.32 2.78
C GLU A 80 -4.20 11.89 2.71
N GLY A 81 -5.46 11.78 2.28
CA GLY A 81 -6.12 10.49 1.99
C GLY A 81 -7.25 10.10 2.95
N ILE A 82 -7.77 8.88 2.76
CA ILE A 82 -9.03 8.40 3.38
C ILE A 82 -8.86 8.06 4.88
N LYS A 83 -7.66 7.66 5.31
CA LYS A 83 -7.31 7.39 6.71
C LYS A 83 -6.03 8.16 7.07
N PRO A 84 -6.15 9.48 7.31
CA PRO A 84 -4.98 10.34 7.48
C PRO A 84 -4.23 10.01 8.78
N ILE A 85 -2.90 10.03 8.72
CA ILE A 85 -2.01 9.83 9.86
C ILE A 85 -1.51 11.20 10.30
N THR A 86 -1.58 11.51 11.60
CA THR A 86 -1.02 12.75 12.14
C THR A 86 0.26 12.46 12.90
N ILE A 87 1.34 13.13 12.50
CA ILE A 87 2.62 13.12 13.18
C ILE A 87 2.69 14.31 14.11
N TYR A 88 3.13 14.05 15.33
CA TYR A 88 3.42 15.05 16.35
C TYR A 88 4.90 14.96 16.68
N TRP A 89 5.61 16.08 16.60
CA TRP A 89 7.00 16.12 17.01
C TRP A 89 7.37 17.46 17.63
N ASN A 90 8.05 17.43 18.76
CA ASN A 90 8.75 18.59 19.30
C ASN A 90 10.21 18.22 19.56
N PRO A 91 11.17 18.69 18.76
CA PRO A 91 12.58 18.34 18.94
C PRO A 91 13.19 18.92 20.23
N ALA A 92 12.54 19.89 20.88
CA ALA A 92 12.98 20.47 22.15
C ALA A 92 12.45 19.73 23.40
N LYS A 93 11.49 18.79 23.24
CA LYS A 93 10.97 17.96 24.33
C LYS A 93 11.56 16.55 24.19
N LEU A 94 12.41 16.16 25.14
CA LEU A 94 12.97 14.80 25.22
C LEU A 94 11.93 13.77 25.75
N ASP A 95 10.93 14.25 26.49
CA ASP A 95 9.84 13.42 27.00
C ASP A 95 8.77 13.25 25.92
N PHE A 96 8.82 12.12 25.22
CA PHE A 96 7.83 11.71 24.23
C PHE A 96 6.68 10.97 24.94
N GLU A 97 5.59 11.66 25.27
CA GLU A 97 4.37 11.01 25.72
C GLU A 97 3.60 10.44 24.51
N PHE A 98 3.62 9.11 24.36
CA PHE A 98 2.81 8.43 23.35
C PHE A 98 1.32 8.69 23.57
N LYS A 99 0.61 9.09 22.51
CA LYS A 99 -0.78 8.65 22.30
C LYS A 99 -0.71 7.45 21.36
N ASN A 100 -0.87 6.24 21.93
CA ASN A 100 -0.77 4.87 21.40
C ASN A 100 -1.20 4.56 19.95
N ASN A 101 -0.74 5.27 18.92
CA ASN A 101 -1.13 4.98 17.54
C ASN A 101 -0.08 5.37 16.50
N THR A 102 1.17 4.95 16.69
CA THR A 102 2.06 4.75 15.53
C THR A 102 1.65 3.40 14.92
N GLY A 103 1.26 3.38 13.65
CA GLY A 103 0.58 2.26 12.96
C GLY A 103 1.36 0.94 12.81
N ASN A 104 2.31 0.66 13.70
CA ASN A 104 2.91 -0.64 13.89
C ASN A 104 2.95 -0.94 15.40
N GLN A 105 2.17 -1.92 15.84
CA GLN A 105 2.10 -2.36 17.25
C GLN A 105 3.03 -3.56 17.53
N GLU A 106 3.69 -4.10 16.50
CA GLU A 106 4.65 -5.19 16.65
C GLU A 106 6.03 -4.62 17.03
N PRO A 107 6.82 -5.35 17.86
CA PRO A 107 8.21 -4.99 18.10
C PRO A 107 8.94 -4.89 16.76
N LEU A 108 9.47 -3.71 16.43
CA LEU A 108 10.27 -3.52 15.23
C LEU A 108 11.53 -4.40 15.30
N ASN A 109 11.52 -5.55 14.62
CA ASN A 109 12.73 -6.30 14.34
C ASN A 109 13.34 -5.76 13.04
N LEU A 110 13.88 -4.53 13.11
CA LEU A 110 14.57 -3.95 11.97
C LEU A 110 15.83 -4.77 11.69
N PRO A 111 16.06 -5.20 10.43
CA PRO A 111 17.35 -5.76 10.09
C PRO A 111 18.42 -4.67 10.29
N PRO A 112 19.66 -5.04 10.67
CA PRO A 112 20.74 -4.08 10.84
C PRO A 112 21.08 -3.34 9.53
N THR A 113 20.67 -3.89 8.40
CA THR A 113 20.80 -3.31 7.06
C THR A 113 19.48 -3.44 6.32
N ILE A 114 18.98 -2.34 5.75
CA ILE A 114 17.84 -2.38 4.82
C ILE A 114 18.39 -2.61 3.42
N THR A 115 17.98 -3.69 2.77
CA THR A 115 18.36 -3.97 1.39
C THR A 115 17.65 -3.01 0.44
N VAL A 116 18.40 -2.37 -0.45
CA VAL A 116 17.85 -1.60 -1.57
C VAL A 116 17.77 -2.52 -2.78
N THR A 117 16.63 -2.51 -3.45
CA THR A 117 16.31 -3.37 -4.58
C THR A 117 15.99 -2.56 -5.82
N PRO A 118 16.21 -3.12 -7.02
CA PRO A 118 16.93 -4.35 -7.29
C PRO A 118 18.43 -4.26 -6.96
N ILE A 119 19.04 -5.40 -6.62
CA ILE A 119 20.49 -5.51 -6.48
C ILE A 119 21.07 -5.54 -7.90
N PRO A 120 22.01 -4.63 -8.26
CA PRO A 120 22.61 -4.63 -9.59
C PRO A 120 23.29 -5.98 -9.92
N GLU A 121 23.09 -6.48 -11.14
CA GLU A 121 23.71 -7.75 -11.59
C GLU A 121 25.24 -7.66 -11.71
N GLU A 122 25.77 -6.45 -11.92
CA GLU A 122 27.21 -6.18 -11.99
C GLU A 122 27.61 -5.08 -11.00
N THR A 123 28.82 -5.20 -10.43
CA THR A 123 29.39 -4.20 -9.54
C THR A 123 30.34 -3.28 -10.30
N GLY A 124 29.90 -2.03 -10.54
CA GLY A 124 30.65 -1.01 -11.27
C GLY A 124 29.94 0.34 -11.21
N GLY A 125 30.71 1.44 -11.26
CA GLY A 125 30.28 2.79 -10.82
C GLY A 125 29.16 3.50 -11.60
N TYR A 126 28.41 2.81 -12.46
CA TYR A 126 27.36 3.42 -13.29
C TYR A 126 26.13 2.53 -13.54
N ILE A 127 25.95 1.41 -12.81
CA ILE A 127 24.82 0.50 -13.04
C ILE A 127 23.75 0.73 -11.98
N GLU A 128 22.75 1.54 -12.34
CA GLU A 128 21.52 1.70 -11.56
C GLU A 128 20.45 0.78 -12.18
N THR A 129 19.92 -0.13 -11.37
CA THR A 129 18.82 -1.01 -11.77
C THR A 129 17.57 -0.57 -11.00
N TYR A 130 16.44 -0.49 -11.68
CA TYR A 130 15.18 0.04 -11.16
C TYR A 130 14.11 -1.05 -11.04
N PRO A 131 13.13 -0.92 -10.13
CA PRO A 131 12.04 -1.88 -10.02
C PRO A 131 11.26 -1.97 -11.35
N ALA A 132 10.74 -3.15 -11.67
CA ALA A 132 9.95 -3.37 -12.88
C ALA A 132 8.49 -2.92 -12.73
N ASP A 133 7.97 -2.91 -11.49
CA ASP A 133 6.57 -2.64 -11.17
C ASP A 133 6.43 -1.34 -10.36
N GLU A 134 5.36 -0.60 -10.62
CA GLU A 134 5.00 0.61 -9.87
C GLU A 134 4.76 0.27 -8.40
N LYS A 135 5.40 1.04 -7.52
CA LYS A 135 5.27 0.92 -6.07
C LYS A 135 4.40 2.04 -5.52
N ASN A 136 3.46 1.65 -4.66
CA ASN A 136 2.59 2.59 -3.97
C ASN A 136 3.26 3.05 -2.66
N PHE A 137 4.17 4.01 -2.79
CA PHE A 137 4.90 4.61 -1.67
C PHE A 137 3.97 5.47 -0.80
N SER A 138 4.15 5.35 0.52
CA SER A 138 3.49 6.20 1.52
C SER A 138 4.56 6.90 2.33
N ASP A 139 5.21 7.88 1.72
CA ASP A 139 6.40 8.55 2.21
C ASP A 139 6.36 10.05 1.96
N TYR A 140 7.10 10.79 2.78
CA TYR A 140 7.15 12.24 2.75
C TYR A 140 8.53 12.73 3.14
N ILE A 141 8.89 13.92 2.63
CA ILE A 141 9.94 14.74 3.22
C ILE A 141 9.27 15.83 4.06
N LEU A 142 9.52 15.82 5.36
CA LEU A 142 8.99 16.82 6.28
C LEU A 142 10.00 17.94 6.55
N ILE A 143 9.51 19.17 6.47
CA ILE A 143 10.26 20.39 6.76
C ILE A 143 9.75 20.97 8.08
N LEU A 144 10.64 21.05 9.06
CA LEU A 144 10.37 21.79 10.28
C LEU A 144 10.84 23.24 10.09
N PRO A 145 10.04 24.24 10.48
CA PRO A 145 10.40 25.65 10.40
C PRO A 145 11.37 26.05 11.54
N ILE A 146 12.37 25.20 11.81
CA ILE A 146 13.45 25.41 12.76
C ILE A 146 14.76 25.37 11.98
N PRO A 147 15.58 26.44 11.97
CA PRO A 147 16.76 26.54 11.11
C PRO A 147 17.70 25.32 11.15
N ASP A 148 18.04 24.83 12.35
CA ASP A 148 19.08 23.82 12.55
C ASP A 148 18.58 22.37 12.49
N ILE A 149 17.30 22.14 12.21
CA ILE A 149 16.75 20.79 12.02
C ILE A 149 16.76 20.44 10.52
N PRO A 150 17.45 19.37 10.10
CA PRO A 150 17.44 18.97 8.69
C PRO A 150 16.05 18.47 8.26
N PRO A 151 15.72 18.51 6.95
CA PRO A 151 14.57 17.81 6.40
C PRO A 151 14.57 16.33 6.80
N ILE A 152 13.39 15.77 7.06
CA ILE A 152 13.27 14.37 7.48
C ILE A 152 12.46 13.59 6.47
N TYR A 153 13.08 12.54 5.94
CA TYR A 153 12.37 11.53 5.17
C TYR A 153 11.67 10.55 6.11
N ILE A 154 10.38 10.34 5.90
CA ILE A 154 9.55 9.39 6.63
C ILE A 154 8.78 8.50 5.65
N TYR A 155 8.46 7.30 6.09
CA TYR A 155 7.61 6.37 5.35
C TYR A 155 6.77 5.55 6.32
N PHE A 156 5.55 5.21 5.90
CA PHE A 156 4.56 4.57 6.76
C PHE A 156 4.24 3.16 6.29
N SER A 157 3.92 2.29 7.25
CA SER A 157 3.09 1.12 6.94
C SER A 157 1.70 1.62 6.59
N LYS A 158 1.06 1.00 5.59
CA LYS A 158 -0.36 1.23 5.37
C LYS A 158 -1.16 0.65 6.55
N PRO A 159 -2.32 1.25 6.90
CA PRO A 159 -3.11 0.75 8.01
C PRO A 159 -3.49 -0.71 7.81
N ASP A 160 -3.51 -1.48 8.89
CA ASP A 160 -3.86 -2.90 8.85
C ASP A 160 -5.21 -3.13 8.19
N VAL A 161 -5.34 -4.28 7.55
CA VAL A 161 -6.61 -4.79 7.04
C VAL A 161 -7.53 -5.13 8.21
N ASN A 162 -8.78 -4.68 8.14
CA ASN A 162 -9.79 -4.91 9.17
C ASN A 162 -10.81 -5.96 8.73
N PHE A 163 -11.44 -6.62 9.70
CA PHE A 163 -12.53 -7.57 9.44
C PHE A 163 -13.68 -6.91 8.66
N LEU A 164 -14.15 -7.58 7.60
CA LEU A 164 -15.20 -7.12 6.68
C LEU A 164 -14.89 -5.82 5.93
N GLU A 165 -13.62 -5.39 5.91
CA GLU A 165 -13.23 -4.27 5.09
C GLU A 165 -13.40 -4.62 3.61
N VAL A 166 -14.12 -3.77 2.88
CA VAL A 166 -14.38 -3.92 1.44
C VAL A 166 -13.76 -2.75 0.68
N ASP A 167 -12.90 -3.08 -0.28
CA ASP A 167 -12.24 -2.12 -1.17
C ASP A 167 -11.85 -2.81 -2.49
N LEU A 168 -11.25 -2.09 -3.43
CA LEU A 168 -10.60 -2.70 -4.59
C LEU A 168 -9.42 -3.56 -4.15
N TYR A 169 -9.18 -4.69 -4.81
CA TYR A 169 -8.08 -5.60 -4.43
C TYR A 169 -6.72 -4.89 -4.35
N GLU A 170 -6.43 -4.01 -5.30
CA GLU A 170 -5.18 -3.24 -5.32
C GLU A 170 -4.96 -2.37 -4.08
N ASN A 171 -6.04 -1.88 -3.46
CA ASN A 171 -5.97 -1.05 -2.25
C ASN A 171 -5.57 -1.86 -1.00
N PHE A 172 -5.66 -3.20 -1.06
CA PHE A 172 -5.15 -4.07 -0.01
C PHE A 172 -3.65 -4.37 -0.14
N LYS A 173 -3.01 -4.09 -1.28
CA LYS A 173 -1.58 -4.36 -1.48
C LYS A 173 -0.73 -3.48 -0.54
N GLY A 174 0.22 -4.11 0.14
CA GLY A 174 1.13 -3.47 1.11
C GLY A 174 0.50 -3.17 2.48
N ARG A 175 -0.70 -3.69 2.76
CA ARG A 175 -1.36 -3.61 4.08
C ARG A 175 -1.15 -4.92 4.82
N SER A 176 -0.73 -4.85 6.08
CA SER A 176 -0.63 -6.03 6.93
C SER A 176 -1.99 -6.69 7.10
N ARG A 177 -2.02 -8.01 6.91
CA ARG A 177 -3.19 -8.86 7.14
C ARG A 177 -3.25 -9.40 8.57
N GLN A 178 -2.30 -8.98 9.41
CA GLN A 178 -2.15 -9.37 10.81
C GLN A 178 -2.05 -10.89 11.03
N GLN A 179 -1.69 -11.65 9.98
CA GLN A 179 -1.77 -13.12 9.92
C GLN A 179 -3.18 -13.71 10.19
N LYS A 180 -4.19 -12.85 10.33
CA LYS A 180 -5.58 -13.20 10.69
C LYS A 180 -6.49 -13.21 9.48
N TYR A 181 -6.25 -12.33 8.52
CA TYR A 181 -7.15 -12.10 7.40
C TYR A 181 -6.57 -12.54 6.06
N GLN A 182 -7.46 -12.80 5.11
CA GLN A 182 -7.17 -12.92 3.70
C GLN A 182 -8.16 -12.04 2.93
N VAL A 183 -7.74 -11.60 1.74
CA VAL A 183 -8.55 -10.73 0.87
C VAL A 183 -9.10 -11.58 -0.26
N ASP A 184 -10.42 -11.64 -0.31
CA ASP A 184 -11.18 -12.46 -1.24
C ASP A 184 -11.86 -11.59 -2.30
N HIS A 185 -11.73 -11.95 -3.58
CA HIS A 185 -12.37 -11.22 -4.68
C HIS A 185 -13.84 -11.62 -4.78
N ILE A 186 -14.73 -10.63 -4.83
CA ILE A 186 -16.16 -10.87 -4.97
C ILE A 186 -16.69 -9.99 -6.12
N PRO A 187 -17.01 -10.56 -7.30
CA PRO A 187 -17.02 -11.98 -7.63
C PRO A 187 -15.61 -12.58 -7.80
N SER A 188 -15.52 -13.91 -7.89
CA SER A 188 -14.23 -14.60 -8.01
C SER A 188 -13.37 -14.06 -9.16
N ALA A 189 -12.06 -13.91 -8.91
CA ALA A 189 -11.11 -13.45 -9.92
C ALA A 189 -11.12 -14.31 -11.19
N ALA A 190 -11.40 -15.61 -11.08
CA ALA A 190 -11.51 -16.51 -12.23
C ALA A 190 -12.71 -16.16 -13.13
N ALA A 191 -13.89 -15.90 -12.55
CA ALA A 191 -15.08 -15.49 -13.30
C ALA A 191 -14.85 -14.14 -13.99
N VAL A 192 -14.21 -13.18 -13.31
CA VAL A 192 -13.86 -11.88 -13.91
C VAL A 192 -12.90 -12.06 -15.09
N LYS A 193 -11.83 -12.86 -14.92
CA LYS A 193 -10.88 -13.14 -16.01
C LYS A 193 -11.56 -13.79 -17.21
N ALA A 194 -12.46 -14.74 -16.98
CA ALA A 194 -13.21 -15.40 -18.04
C ALA A 194 -14.12 -14.41 -18.79
N ASN A 195 -14.86 -13.56 -18.08
CA ASN A 195 -15.68 -12.51 -18.70
C ASN A 195 -14.85 -11.53 -19.52
N LEU A 196 -13.73 -11.04 -18.97
CA LEU A 196 -12.85 -10.10 -19.67
C LEU A 196 -12.25 -10.72 -20.93
N LYS A 197 -11.84 -11.99 -20.88
CA LYS A 197 -11.25 -12.69 -22.02
C LYS A 197 -12.28 -13.03 -23.10
N GLU A 198 -13.52 -13.33 -22.72
CA GLU A 198 -14.63 -13.52 -23.66
C GLU A 198 -14.97 -12.23 -24.41
N ASN A 199 -14.98 -11.08 -23.70
CA ASN A 199 -15.30 -9.78 -24.28
C ASN A 199 -14.12 -9.13 -25.02
N ASN A 200 -12.89 -9.47 -24.65
CA ASN A 200 -11.68 -8.98 -25.31
C ASN A 200 -10.60 -10.07 -25.35
N PRO A 201 -10.61 -10.92 -26.39
CA PRO A 201 -9.70 -12.06 -26.52
C PRO A 201 -8.21 -11.68 -26.59
N ASP A 202 -7.89 -10.45 -26.95
CA ASP A 202 -6.50 -9.99 -27.14
C ASP A 202 -5.83 -9.56 -25.83
N LEU A 203 -6.58 -9.42 -24.73
CA LEU A 203 -6.01 -9.04 -23.43
C LEU A 203 -4.92 -10.01 -23.00
N THR A 204 -3.75 -9.46 -22.71
CA THR A 204 -2.62 -10.17 -22.13
C THR A 204 -2.91 -10.57 -20.68
N THR A 205 -2.15 -11.52 -20.16
CA THR A 205 -2.24 -11.91 -18.75
C THR A 205 -1.97 -10.74 -17.80
N SER A 206 -1.08 -9.82 -18.18
CA SER A 206 -0.77 -8.63 -17.39
C SER A 206 -1.99 -7.70 -17.28
N GLU A 207 -2.61 -7.37 -18.42
CA GLU A 207 -3.80 -6.50 -18.45
C GLU A 207 -4.99 -7.13 -17.73
N LEU A 208 -5.15 -8.46 -17.80
CA LEU A 208 -6.16 -9.18 -17.02
C LEU A 208 -5.91 -9.03 -15.51
N ASN A 209 -4.67 -9.18 -15.05
CA ASN A 209 -4.34 -9.04 -13.63
C ASN A 209 -4.51 -7.60 -13.13
N GLU A 210 -4.18 -6.61 -13.96
CA GLU A 210 -4.43 -5.19 -13.66
C GLU A 210 -5.93 -4.93 -13.48
N LYS A 211 -6.76 -5.39 -14.42
CA LYS A 211 -8.22 -5.23 -14.36
C LYS A 211 -8.84 -5.97 -13.17
N VAL A 212 -8.35 -7.16 -12.85
CA VAL A 212 -8.78 -7.91 -11.65
C VAL A 212 -8.38 -7.18 -10.36
N GLY A 213 -7.26 -6.46 -10.36
CA GLY A 213 -6.86 -5.59 -9.25
C GLY A 213 -7.90 -4.53 -8.90
N ARG A 214 -8.73 -4.12 -9.87
CA ARG A 214 -9.81 -3.14 -9.75
C ARG A 214 -11.18 -3.77 -9.50
N VAL A 215 -11.23 -4.99 -8.98
CA VAL A 215 -12.47 -5.65 -8.58
C VAL A 215 -12.62 -5.57 -7.07
N ALA A 216 -13.87 -5.42 -6.60
CA ALA A 216 -14.18 -5.42 -5.19
C ALA A 216 -13.66 -6.70 -4.52
N SER A 217 -13.06 -6.51 -3.36
CA SER A 217 -12.56 -7.58 -2.51
C SER A 217 -12.90 -7.30 -1.06
N ILE A 218 -13.04 -8.36 -0.27
CA ILE A 218 -13.37 -8.30 1.14
C ILE A 218 -12.31 -9.00 1.99
N ALA A 219 -11.96 -8.37 3.10
CA ALA A 219 -11.12 -8.95 4.14
C ALA A 219 -11.93 -9.89 5.03
N VAL A 220 -11.58 -11.18 4.98
CA VAL A 220 -12.24 -12.25 5.73
C VAL A 220 -11.22 -13.01 6.57
N PRO A 221 -11.63 -13.68 7.66
CA PRO A 221 -10.73 -14.53 8.45
C PRO A 221 -10.09 -15.61 7.57
N ARG A 222 -8.84 -15.94 7.86
CA ARG A 222 -8.07 -16.92 7.10
C ARG A 222 -8.82 -18.25 6.94
N ASN A 223 -9.46 -18.72 8.01
CA ASN A 223 -10.24 -19.96 7.97
C ASN A 223 -11.46 -19.85 7.07
N THR A 224 -12.18 -18.72 7.10
CA THR A 224 -13.30 -18.47 6.18
C THR A 224 -12.86 -18.53 4.72
N HIS A 225 -11.75 -17.88 4.36
CA HIS A 225 -11.23 -17.95 2.99
C HIS A 225 -10.77 -19.37 2.63
N LEU A 226 -10.03 -20.04 3.52
CA LEU A 226 -9.49 -21.38 3.28
C LEU A 226 -10.56 -22.46 3.14
N TYR A 227 -11.64 -22.41 3.91
CA TYR A 227 -12.58 -23.54 4.02
C TYR A 227 -13.94 -23.25 3.39
N ASP A 228 -14.42 -22.02 3.44
CA ASP A 228 -15.80 -21.69 3.10
C ASP A 228 -15.92 -20.88 1.81
N SER A 229 -14.82 -20.26 1.34
CA SER A 229 -14.83 -19.53 0.09
C SER A 229 -14.62 -20.45 -1.11
N GLU A 230 -15.56 -20.37 -2.07
CA GLU A 230 -15.49 -21.04 -3.37
C GLU A 230 -14.42 -20.44 -4.28
N THR A 231 -13.95 -19.22 -3.96
CA THR A 231 -12.91 -18.51 -4.71
C THR A 231 -11.50 -19.01 -4.36
N TYR A 232 -11.35 -19.71 -3.22
CA TYR A 232 -10.05 -20.18 -2.74
C TYR A 232 -9.53 -21.38 -3.54
N GLY A 233 -8.29 -21.25 -4.02
CA GLY A 233 -7.51 -22.38 -4.56
C GLY A 233 -8.08 -23.02 -5.82
N GLY A 234 -8.91 -22.32 -6.60
CA GLY A 234 -9.48 -22.89 -7.83
C GLY A 234 -10.51 -23.98 -7.59
N ARG A 235 -11.18 -23.99 -6.43
CA ARG A 235 -12.31 -24.89 -6.15
C ARG A 235 -13.48 -24.68 -7.10
N ASN A 236 -13.53 -23.52 -7.74
CA ASN A 236 -14.52 -23.23 -8.75
C ASN A 236 -14.27 -24.10 -10.00
N ASN A 237 -15.25 -24.92 -10.38
CA ASN A 237 -15.14 -25.76 -11.58
C ASN A 237 -15.37 -24.93 -12.85
N GLU A 238 -14.85 -25.39 -14.00
CA GLU A 238 -14.93 -24.63 -15.27
C GLU A 238 -16.37 -24.26 -15.67
N GLY A 239 -17.33 -25.14 -15.39
CA GLY A 239 -18.75 -24.88 -15.70
C GLY A 239 -19.33 -23.76 -14.85
N GLN A 240 -18.99 -23.69 -13.57
CA GLN A 240 -19.41 -22.61 -12.67
C GLN A 240 -18.71 -21.29 -13.04
N ILE A 241 -17.41 -21.31 -13.38
CA ILE A 241 -16.69 -20.13 -13.85
C ILE A 241 -17.35 -19.58 -15.12
N ALA A 242 -17.67 -20.42 -16.11
CA ALA A 242 -18.31 -20.00 -17.35
C ALA A 242 -19.74 -19.48 -17.14
N LYS A 243 -20.44 -19.96 -16.09
CA LYS A 243 -21.75 -19.45 -15.69
C LYS A 243 -21.62 -18.09 -15.00
N ASP A 244 -20.73 -17.99 -14.01
CA ASP A 244 -20.48 -16.77 -13.23
C ASP A 244 -19.96 -15.63 -14.12
N ALA A 245 -19.12 -15.95 -15.11
CA ALA A 245 -18.61 -14.99 -16.07
C ALA A 245 -19.72 -14.30 -16.89
N LYS A 246 -20.88 -14.95 -17.08
CA LYS A 246 -22.01 -14.37 -17.82
C LYS A 246 -22.84 -13.39 -16.99
N ASP A 247 -22.77 -13.49 -15.66
CA ASP A 247 -23.48 -12.61 -14.74
C ASP A 247 -22.63 -12.41 -13.47
N LEU A 248 -21.66 -11.50 -13.58
CA LEU A 248 -20.73 -11.18 -12.50
C LEU A 248 -21.44 -10.60 -11.26
N ARG A 249 -22.59 -9.94 -11.46
CA ARG A 249 -23.39 -9.39 -10.36
C ARG A 249 -24.03 -10.50 -9.54
N ALA A 250 -24.68 -11.45 -10.20
CA ALA A 250 -25.24 -12.63 -9.54
C ALA A 250 -24.14 -13.51 -8.92
N ALA A 251 -22.99 -13.63 -9.59
CA ALA A 251 -21.83 -14.35 -9.07
C ALA A 251 -21.31 -13.72 -7.77
N ALA A 252 -21.24 -12.38 -7.70
CA ALA A 252 -20.83 -11.66 -6.50
C ALA A 252 -21.76 -11.98 -5.31
N ASP A 253 -23.08 -11.95 -5.53
CA ASP A 253 -24.04 -12.30 -4.50
C ASP A 253 -23.90 -13.77 -4.06
N SER A 254 -23.71 -14.69 -5.00
CA SER A 254 -23.53 -16.12 -4.71
C SER A 254 -22.26 -16.37 -3.88
N ASN A 255 -21.11 -15.84 -4.33
CA ASN A 255 -19.83 -16.01 -3.64
C ASN A 255 -19.89 -15.38 -2.24
N PHE A 256 -20.47 -14.19 -2.11
CA PHE A 256 -20.61 -13.56 -0.78
C PHE A 256 -21.57 -14.34 0.13
N ASN A 257 -22.68 -14.84 -0.40
CA ASN A 257 -23.64 -15.64 0.38
C ASN A 257 -23.02 -16.92 0.95
N ALA A 258 -22.13 -17.56 0.20
CA ALA A 258 -21.46 -18.79 0.63
C ALA A 258 -20.67 -18.59 1.94
N ILE A 259 -20.05 -17.42 2.13
CA ILE A 259 -19.20 -17.15 3.30
C ILE A 259 -19.95 -16.54 4.49
N ILE A 260 -21.21 -16.07 4.33
CA ILE A 260 -21.99 -15.42 5.39
C ILE A 260 -22.08 -16.23 6.69
N PRO A 261 -22.37 -17.56 6.68
CA PRO A 261 -22.44 -18.33 7.92
C PRO A 261 -21.13 -18.27 8.72
N SER A 262 -20.00 -18.38 8.02
CA SER A 262 -18.65 -18.28 8.62
C SER A 262 -18.40 -16.90 9.20
N LEU A 263 -18.74 -15.84 8.46
CA LEU A 263 -18.60 -14.45 8.93
C LEU A 263 -19.43 -14.19 10.19
N LYS A 264 -20.65 -14.74 10.28
CA LYS A 264 -21.50 -14.64 11.49
C LYS A 264 -20.89 -15.35 12.68
N ASN A 265 -20.29 -16.52 12.48
CA ASN A 265 -19.59 -17.25 13.54
C ASN A 265 -18.38 -16.46 14.08
N GLU A 266 -17.75 -15.68 13.21
CA GLU A 266 -16.63 -14.77 13.53
C GLU A 266 -17.10 -13.41 14.10
N GLY A 267 -18.41 -13.26 14.37
CA GLY A 267 -19.00 -12.10 15.06
C GLY A 267 -19.59 -11.02 14.15
N ALA A 268 -19.71 -11.25 12.84
CA ALA A 268 -20.34 -10.29 11.93
C ALA A 268 -21.83 -10.10 12.25
N THR A 269 -22.25 -8.85 12.42
CA THR A 269 -23.66 -8.49 12.50
C THR A 269 -24.31 -8.52 11.11
N SER A 270 -25.64 -8.71 11.07
CA SER A 270 -26.38 -8.67 9.81
C SER A 270 -26.27 -7.32 9.11
N GLU A 271 -26.17 -6.22 9.88
CA GLU A 271 -25.95 -4.88 9.34
C GLU A 271 -24.58 -4.72 8.68
N GLN A 272 -23.51 -5.20 9.32
CA GLN A 272 -22.16 -5.17 8.72
C GLN A 272 -22.10 -6.00 7.43
N ILE A 273 -22.73 -7.17 7.40
CA ILE A 273 -22.80 -8.03 6.20
C ILE A 273 -23.52 -7.29 5.06
N GLU A 274 -24.65 -6.65 5.35
CA GLU A 274 -25.41 -5.93 4.32
C GLU A 274 -24.67 -4.69 3.81
N ASN A 275 -23.98 -3.97 4.71
CA ASN A 275 -23.14 -2.84 4.32
C ASN A 275 -21.96 -3.28 3.45
N ALA A 276 -21.32 -4.41 3.78
CA ALA A 276 -20.28 -5.01 2.96
C ALA A 276 -20.81 -5.39 1.57
N ARG A 277 -21.97 -6.05 1.48
CA ARG A 277 -22.62 -6.38 0.19
C ARG A 277 -22.86 -5.13 -0.66
N LYS A 278 -23.46 -4.08 -0.08
CA LYS A 278 -23.71 -2.82 -0.80
C LYS A 278 -22.41 -2.19 -1.31
N ARG A 279 -21.35 -2.24 -0.51
CA ARG A 279 -20.04 -1.72 -0.91
C ARG A 279 -19.41 -2.52 -2.04
N ILE A 280 -19.51 -3.85 -2.01
CA ILE A 280 -19.04 -4.74 -3.09
C ILE A 280 -19.72 -4.36 -4.41
N HIS A 281 -21.05 -4.30 -4.42
CA HIS A 281 -21.81 -3.96 -5.63
C HIS A 281 -21.49 -2.56 -6.13
N LYS A 282 -21.40 -1.57 -5.23
CA LYS A 282 -21.04 -0.20 -5.61
C LYS A 282 -19.67 -0.15 -6.31
N LEU A 283 -18.66 -0.83 -5.77
CA LEU A 283 -17.31 -0.85 -6.34
C LEU A 283 -17.23 -1.58 -7.68
N ASN A 284 -18.04 -2.61 -7.89
CA ASN A 284 -18.05 -3.37 -9.15
C ASN A 284 -18.85 -2.68 -10.27
N GLU A 285 -19.62 -1.63 -9.94
CA GLU A 285 -20.41 -0.84 -10.90
C GLU A 285 -19.77 0.51 -11.27
N GLU A 286 -18.74 0.93 -10.52
CA GLU A 286 -17.94 2.14 -10.76
C GLU A 286 -16.82 1.90 -11.80
#